data_AF-A0A944R8I1-F1
#
_entry.id   AF-A0A944R8I1-F1
#
_cell.length_a   1.000
_cell.length_b   1.000
_cell.length_c   1.000
_cell.angle_alpha   90.00
_cell.angle_beta   90.00
_cell.angle_gamma   90.00
#
_symmetry.space_group_name_H-M   'P 1'
#
loop_
_entity.id
_entity.type
_entity.pdbx_description
1 polymer ?
#
loop_
_entity_poly.entity_id
_entity_poly.type
_entity_poly.pdbx_seq_one_letter_code
_entity_poly.pdbx_strand_id
1 'polypeptide(L)'
;MNTKKSVNSYLLITLILLLLCFTAFSVSAQKSFFDAEPLAAEEAFKLDHIVTGPAEAVIRWQIPQFYYLYKEKFAFSSQDFIIEDVHFPVAQIKEDPFFGASEVYHDVVEAT
;
A
#
# COMPACT_ATOMS: atom_id res chain seq x y z
N MET A 1 -16.20 43.36 -45.34
CA MET A 1 -14.79 43.85 -45.37
C MET A 1 -14.10 43.26 -44.13
N ASN A 2 -13.34 42.17 -44.33
CA ASN A 2 -12.78 41.36 -43.24
C ASN A 2 -11.55 42.02 -42.62
N THR A 3 -11.63 42.42 -41.35
CA THR A 3 -10.50 42.94 -40.59
C THR A 3 -9.68 41.78 -40.03
N LYS A 4 -8.51 41.53 -40.62
CA LYS A 4 -7.53 40.55 -40.17
C LYS A 4 -6.95 41.04 -38.83
N LYS A 5 -7.40 40.47 -37.70
CA LYS A 5 -6.85 40.79 -36.37
C LYS A 5 -5.39 40.33 -36.33
N SER A 6 -4.45 41.27 -36.28
CA SER A 6 -3.02 40.99 -36.14
C SER A 6 -2.76 40.52 -34.71
N VAL A 7 -2.48 39.23 -34.54
CA VAL A 7 -2.12 38.67 -33.23
C VAL A 7 -0.66 39.03 -32.95
N ASN A 8 -0.41 39.66 -31.80
CA ASN A 8 0.91 40.14 -31.42
C ASN A 8 1.86 38.95 -31.24
N SER A 9 2.97 38.93 -31.99
CA SER A 9 3.88 37.77 -32.07
C SER A 9 4.43 37.38 -30.69
N TYR A 10 4.70 38.37 -29.83
CA TYR A 10 5.14 38.13 -28.46
C TYR A 10 4.07 37.47 -27.59
N LEU A 11 2.79 37.84 -27.78
CA LEU A 11 1.66 37.23 -27.08
C LEU A 11 1.48 35.77 -27.51
N LEU A 12 1.64 35.50 -28.81
CA LEU A 12 1.60 34.15 -29.36
C LEU A 12 2.74 33.29 -28.82
N ILE A 13 3.97 33.83 -28.79
CA ILE A 13 5.16 33.14 -28.25
C ILE A 13 5.01 32.87 -26.76
N THR A 14 4.53 33.82 -25.96
CA THR A 14 4.28 33.59 -24.53
C THR A 14 3.21 32.53 -24.29
N LEU A 15 2.15 32.50 -25.10
CA LEU A 15 1.09 31.50 -24.99
C LEU A 15 1.60 30.10 -25.36
N ILE A 16 2.46 30.00 -26.38
CA ILE A 16 3.11 28.74 -26.80
C ILE A 16 4.08 28.26 -25.71
N LEU A 17 4.87 29.16 -25.11
CA LEU A 17 5.80 28.82 -24.03
C LEU A 17 5.06 28.31 -22.78
N LEU A 18 3.92 28.93 -22.45
CA LEU A 18 3.08 28.53 -21.32
C LEU A 18 2.41 27.17 -21.56
N LEU A 19 2.01 26.89 -22.81
CA LEU A 19 1.46 25.60 -23.22
C LEU A 19 2.51 24.47 -23.16
N LEU A 20 3.75 24.75 -23.58
CA LEU A 20 4.88 23.81 -23.52
C LEU A 20 5.32 23.48 -22.08
N CYS A 21 5.24 24.44 -21.16
CA CYS A 21 5.49 24.19 -19.74
C CYS A 21 4.41 23.31 -19.08
N PHE A 22 3.16 23.35 -19.57
CA PHE A 22 2.07 22.56 -19.00
C PHE A 22 2.16 21.07 -19.37
N THR A 23 2.76 20.74 -20.52
CA THR A 23 2.90 19.34 -20.99
C THR A 23 4.04 18.57 -20.31
N ALA A 24 4.89 19.23 -19.51
CA ALA A 24 5.99 18.58 -18.79
C ALA A 24 5.55 17.95 -17.46
N PHE A 25 4.30 18.16 -17.02
CA PHE A 25 3.79 17.61 -15.77
C PHE A 25 3.16 16.23 -16.01
N SER A 26 3.99 15.20 -15.84
CA SER A 26 3.63 13.82 -15.49
C SER A 26 2.96 12.94 -16.56
N VAL A 27 3.78 12.29 -17.39
CA VAL A 27 3.54 10.88 -17.74
C VAL A 27 4.24 10.04 -16.68
N SER A 28 3.59 9.87 -15.52
CA SER A 28 3.92 8.75 -14.64
C SER A 28 3.39 7.51 -15.33
N ALA A 29 4.29 6.64 -15.81
CA ALA A 29 3.90 5.35 -16.36
C ALA A 29 3.14 4.56 -15.28
N GLN A 30 1.81 4.56 -15.36
CA GLN A 30 0.96 3.74 -14.52
C GLN A 30 1.14 2.30 -14.99
N LYS A 31 2.10 1.59 -14.38
CA LYS A 31 2.26 0.14 -14.58
C LYS A 31 0.92 -0.49 -14.25
N SER A 32 0.27 -1.09 -15.26
CA SER A 32 -0.96 -1.84 -15.08
C SER A 32 -0.68 -2.95 -14.06
N PHE A 33 -1.29 -2.84 -12.88
CA PHE A 33 -1.13 -3.80 -11.79
C PHE A 33 -1.76 -5.16 -12.14
N PHE A 34 -2.61 -5.21 -13.17
CA PHE A 34 -3.38 -6.40 -13.55
C PHE A 34 -2.57 -7.48 -14.27
N ASP A 35 -1.41 -7.15 -14.85
CA ASP A 35 -0.50 -8.11 -15.50
C ASP A 35 0.70 -8.49 -14.62
N ALA A 36 0.77 -7.97 -13.38
CA ALA A 36 1.85 -8.32 -12.47
C ALA A 36 1.58 -9.71 -11.84
N GLU A 37 2.58 -10.58 -11.86
CA GLU A 37 2.54 -11.82 -11.09
C GLU A 37 2.41 -11.49 -9.58
N PRO A 38 1.63 -12.27 -8.82
CA PRO A 38 1.54 -12.10 -7.38
C PRO A 38 2.92 -12.30 -6.75
N LEU A 39 3.23 -11.49 -5.74
CA LEU A 39 4.45 -11.63 -4.96
C LEU A 39 4.48 -12.99 -4.27
N ALA A 40 5.68 -13.54 -4.09
CA ALA A 40 5.88 -14.67 -3.19
C ALA A 40 5.45 -14.30 -1.76
N ALA A 41 5.01 -15.28 -0.98
CA ALA A 41 4.45 -15.03 0.34
C ALA A 41 5.45 -14.32 1.27
N GLU A 42 6.73 -14.69 1.20
CA GLU A 42 7.81 -14.13 2.01
C GLU A 42 8.12 -12.66 1.62
N GLU A 43 7.83 -12.28 0.38
CA GLU A 43 7.96 -10.91 -0.11
C GLU A 43 6.74 -10.05 0.25
N ALA A 44 5.55 -10.65 0.21
CA ALA A 44 4.28 -10.01 0.55
C ALA A 44 4.06 -9.85 2.07
N PHE A 45 4.62 -10.73 2.89
CA PHE A 45 4.34 -10.75 4.33
C PHE A 45 5.64 -10.81 5.11
N LYS A 46 6.39 -9.70 5.08
CA LYS A 46 7.70 -9.61 5.74
C LYS A 46 7.53 -9.57 7.25
N LEU A 47 8.02 -10.60 7.92
CA LEU A 47 8.03 -10.72 9.37
C LEU A 47 9.27 -10.04 9.96
N ASP A 48 9.06 -9.25 11.01
CA ASP A 48 10.09 -8.63 11.85
C ASP A 48 9.72 -8.82 13.33
N HIS A 49 10.67 -8.65 14.24
CA HIS A 49 10.41 -8.74 15.68
C HIS A 49 11.31 -7.84 16.51
N ILE A 50 10.79 -7.38 17.64
CA ILE A 50 11.53 -6.58 18.61
C ILE A 50 11.21 -7.11 20.01
N VAL A 51 12.23 -7.49 20.77
CA VAL A 51 12.08 -7.84 22.19
C VAL A 51 12.01 -6.53 22.98
N THR A 52 10.84 -6.24 23.56
CA THR A 52 10.57 -4.98 24.29
C THR A 52 10.80 -5.11 25.79
N GLY A 53 10.88 -6.35 26.30
CA GLY A 53 11.17 -6.63 27.70
C GLY A 53 11.55 -8.09 27.96
N PRO A 54 11.72 -8.49 29.24
CA PRO A 54 12.13 -9.85 29.60
C PRO A 54 11.14 -10.96 29.21
N ALA A 55 9.87 -10.60 28.99
CA ALA A 55 8.78 -11.54 28.71
C ALA A 55 7.81 -11.01 27.63
N GLU A 56 8.24 -10.01 26.84
CA GLU A 56 7.40 -9.34 25.85
C GLU A 56 8.19 -9.14 24.56
N ALA A 57 7.54 -9.44 23.43
CA ALA A 57 8.08 -9.20 22.11
C ALA A 57 6.97 -8.70 21.19
N VAL A 58 7.29 -7.74 20.35
CA VAL A 58 6.43 -7.31 19.25
C VAL A 58 6.80 -8.12 18.03
N ILE A 59 5.85 -8.83 17.43
CA ILE A 59 5.99 -9.47 16.12
C ILE A 59 5.25 -8.61 15.10
N ARG A 60 5.97 -8.12 14.09
CA ARG A 60 5.44 -7.20 13.08
C ARG A 60 5.40 -7.87 11.72
N TRP A 61 4.29 -7.72 11.01
CA TRP A 61 4.21 -8.02 9.58
C TRP A 61 4.01 -6.74 8.77
N GLN A 62 4.87 -6.52 7.78
CA GLN A 62 4.68 -5.50 6.75
C GLN A 62 3.94 -6.10 5.55
N ILE A 63 2.86 -5.45 5.12
CA ILE A 63 1.93 -5.95 4.11
C ILE A 63 1.85 -4.89 2.99
N PRO A 64 2.23 -5.22 1.75
CA PRO A 64 2.16 -4.27 0.64
C PRO A 64 0.71 -4.01 0.24
N GLN A 65 0.52 -2.91 -0.50
CA GLN A 65 -0.77 -2.53 -1.04
C GLN A 65 -1.42 -3.69 -1.82
N PHE A 66 -2.73 -3.87 -1.62
CA PHE A 66 -3.56 -4.93 -2.19
C PHE A 66 -3.40 -6.33 -1.59
N TYR A 67 -2.53 -6.50 -0.60
CA TYR A 67 -2.41 -7.72 0.20
C TYR A 67 -3.05 -7.53 1.58
N TYR A 68 -3.35 -8.65 2.24
CA TYR A 68 -3.90 -8.66 3.59
C TYR A 68 -3.68 -10.01 4.28
N LEU A 69 -3.70 -10.00 5.61
CA LEU A 69 -3.63 -11.19 6.46
C LEU A 69 -4.92 -11.36 7.25
N TYR A 70 -5.43 -12.59 7.32
CA TYR A 70 -6.60 -12.94 8.12
C TYR A 70 -6.23 -13.10 9.58
N LYS A 71 -6.91 -12.37 10.48
CA LYS A 71 -6.66 -12.43 11.93
C LYS A 71 -6.80 -13.85 12.49
N GLU A 72 -7.81 -14.60 12.05
CA GLU A 72 -8.07 -15.97 12.51
C GLU A 72 -7.03 -17.00 12.04
N LYS A 73 -6.11 -16.62 11.14
CA LYS A 73 -5.08 -17.52 10.60
C LYS A 73 -3.71 -17.35 11.25
N PHE A 74 -3.57 -16.39 12.17
CA PHE A 74 -2.36 -16.30 12.99
C PHE A 74 -2.34 -17.43 14.02
N ALA A 75 -1.19 -18.08 14.14
CA ALA A 75 -0.92 -19.09 15.15
C ALA A 75 0.50 -18.92 15.66
N PHE A 76 0.66 -19.02 16.99
CA PHE A 76 1.94 -18.86 17.65
C PHE A 76 2.23 -20.11 18.48
N SER A 77 3.47 -20.57 18.43
CA SER A 77 3.93 -21.73 19.18
C SER A 77 5.41 -21.59 19.47
N SER A 78 5.83 -22.08 20.63
CA SER A 78 7.23 -22.16 21.03
C SER A 78 7.52 -23.53 21.66
N GLN A 79 8.75 -24.00 21.49
CA GLN A 79 9.25 -25.22 22.14
C GLN A 79 9.94 -24.91 23.47
N ASP A 80 10.46 -23.69 23.63
CA ASP A 80 11.34 -23.32 24.74
C ASP A 80 10.62 -22.53 25.85
N PHE A 81 9.44 -21.98 25.55
CA PHE A 81 8.66 -21.16 26.48
C PHE A 81 7.16 -21.25 26.23
N ILE A 82 6.38 -20.80 27.21
CA ILE A 82 4.92 -20.70 27.12
C ILE A 82 4.57 -19.29 26.63
N ILE A 83 3.65 -19.20 25.67
CA ILE A 83 3.05 -17.96 25.21
C ILE A 83 1.76 -17.77 26.01
N GLU A 84 1.73 -16.79 26.91
CA GLU A 84 0.60 -16.59 27.82
C GLU A 84 -0.59 -15.94 27.12
N ASP A 85 -0.35 -14.87 26.36
CA ASP A 85 -1.38 -14.14 25.63
C ASP A 85 -0.80 -13.59 24.32
N VAL A 86 -1.67 -13.27 23.37
CA VAL A 86 -1.31 -12.58 22.13
C VAL A 86 -2.34 -11.51 21.85
N HIS A 87 -1.91 -10.26 21.90
CA HIS A 87 -2.76 -9.12 21.63
C HIS A 87 -2.55 -8.64 20.20
N PHE A 88 -3.67 -8.40 19.53
CA PHE A 88 -3.70 -7.79 18.21
C PHE A 88 -4.39 -6.42 18.25
N PRO A 89 -4.06 -5.52 17.30
CA PRO A 89 -4.85 -4.32 17.08
C PRO A 89 -6.26 -4.68 16.58
N VAL A 90 -7.16 -3.69 16.58
CA VAL A 90 -8.50 -3.86 16.01
C VAL A 90 -8.38 -4.16 14.52
N ALA A 91 -8.99 -5.26 14.08
CA ALA A 91 -9.01 -5.66 12.68
C ALA A 91 -10.12 -4.97 11.89
N GLN A 92 -9.95 -4.94 10.57
CA GLN A 92 -10.98 -4.47 9.65
C GLN A 92 -11.85 -5.66 9.23
N ILE A 93 -13.16 -5.47 9.14
CA ILE A 93 -14.06 -6.48 8.57
C ILE A 93 -14.04 -6.34 7.04
N LYS A 94 -13.75 -7.44 6.37
CA LYS A 94 -13.76 -7.56 4.92
C LYS A 94 -14.74 -8.67 4.51
N GLU A 95 -15.65 -8.34 3.60
CA GLU A 95 -16.44 -9.37 2.91
C GLU A 95 -15.55 -10.07 1.88
N ASP A 96 -15.22 -11.33 2.15
CA ASP A 96 -14.47 -12.19 1.25
C ASP A 96 -15.41 -13.13 0.48
N PRO A 97 -15.22 -13.34 -0.84
CA PRO A 97 -16.08 -14.23 -1.63
C PRO A 97 -16.06 -15.71 -1.21
N PHE A 98 -14.99 -16.17 -0.53
CA PHE A 98 -14.82 -17.55 -0.12
C PHE A 98 -15.16 -17.77 1.36
N PHE A 99 -14.85 -16.78 2.22
CA PHE A 99 -15.00 -16.88 3.67
C PHE A 99 -16.11 -15.99 4.25
N GLY A 100 -16.67 -15.05 3.48
CA GLY A 100 -17.63 -14.06 3.96
C GLY A 100 -16.96 -12.98 4.82
N ALA A 101 -17.74 -12.38 5.73
CA ALA A 101 -17.26 -11.39 6.68
C ALA A 101 -16.10 -11.93 7.54
N SER A 102 -14.90 -11.40 7.30
CA SER A 102 -13.65 -11.86 7.91
C SER A 102 -12.86 -10.68 8.50
N GLU A 103 -12.24 -10.88 9.66
CA GLU A 103 -11.30 -9.92 10.25
C GLU A 103 -9.93 -9.98 9.55
N VAL A 104 -9.48 -8.85 8.99
CA VAL A 104 -8.23 -8.76 8.22
C VAL A 104 -7.36 -7.57 8.64
N TYR A 105 -6.06 -7.68 8.36
CA TYR A 105 -5.08 -6.60 8.49
C TYR A 105 -4.48 -6.22 7.14
N HIS A 106 -4.30 -4.92 6.95
CA HIS A 106 -3.62 -4.28 5.82
C HIS A 106 -2.42 -3.49 6.33
N ASP A 107 -1.49 -3.15 5.43
CA ASP A 107 -0.32 -2.29 5.65
C ASP A 107 0.69 -2.79 6.70
N VAL A 108 0.28 -2.81 7.97
CA VAL A 108 1.07 -3.32 9.08
C VAL A 108 0.16 -3.96 10.13
N VAL A 109 0.61 -5.07 10.70
CA VAL A 109 0.05 -5.61 11.94
C VAL A 109 1.17 -5.91 12.91
N GLU A 110 0.95 -5.56 14.17
CA GLU A 110 1.84 -5.85 15.28
C GLU A 110 1.06 -6.73 16.26
N ALA A 111 1.59 -7.90 16.56
CA ALA A 111 1.11 -8.76 17.63
C ALA A 111 2.08 -8.65 18.81
N THR A 112 1.57 -8.55 20.03
CA THR A 112 2.37 -8.46 21.27
C THR A 112 2.01 -9.57 22.23
#